data_AF-A0A1L7W8F9-F1
#
_entry.id   AF-A0A1L7W8F9-F1
#
_cell.length_a   1.000
_cell.length_b   1.000
_cell.length_c   1.000
_cell.angle_alpha   90.00
_cell.angle_beta   90.00
_cell.angle_gamma   90.00
#
_symmetry.space_group_name_H-M   'P 1'
#
loop_
_entity.id
_entity.type
_entity.pdbx_description
1 polymer ?
#
loop_
_entity_poly.entity_id
_entity_poly.type
_entity_poly.pdbx_seq_one_letter_code
_entity_poly.pdbx_strand_id
1 'polypeptide(L)'
;MPPLTVLLGNPYLVNFTNKLESITKATGMEKDLYLFNVTLDKWVQDFVEPGYASMAGPKGTTSIQTIVLCSRKWRDSALLIFLSFQKAGVGAVQHLGVWSPKTNASGNLEAIPPYALNGKAWPAGRRIVGKHDSERRRILPYLEAQESQKPLRLDTCWLTVGRIDEFFLR
;
A
#
# COMPACT_ATOMS: atom_id res chain seq x y z
N MET A 1 8.61 -8.05 -9.99
CA MET A 1 7.39 -8.67 -9.41
C MET A 1 6.23 -8.31 -10.32
N PRO A 2 5.38 -9.27 -10.73
CA PRO A 2 4.16 -8.94 -11.46
C PRO A 2 3.24 -8.10 -10.55
N PRO A 3 2.49 -7.13 -11.09
CA PRO A 3 1.55 -6.34 -10.33
C PRO A 3 0.52 -7.26 -9.69
N LEU A 4 0.29 -7.08 -8.40
CA LEU A 4 -0.83 -7.72 -7.74
C LEU A 4 -2.02 -6.75 -7.86
N THR A 5 -2.72 -6.80 -8.99
CA THR A 5 -3.85 -5.91 -9.24
C THR A 5 -5.08 -6.48 -8.54
N VAL A 6 -5.58 -5.72 -7.58
CA VAL A 6 -6.65 -6.12 -6.69
C VAL A 6 -7.71 -5.05 -6.68
N LEU A 7 -8.97 -5.44 -6.85
CA LEU A 7 -10.13 -4.60 -6.56
C LEU A 7 -11.10 -5.33 -5.63
N LEU A 8 -11.98 -4.58 -4.99
CA LEU A 8 -13.14 -5.13 -4.28
C LEU A 8 -14.32 -5.20 -5.24
N GLY A 9 -14.98 -6.36 -5.27
CA GLY A 9 -16.16 -6.58 -6.09
C GLY A 9 -17.31 -5.72 -5.56
N ASN A 10 -17.72 -4.71 -6.31
CA ASN A 10 -18.85 -3.87 -5.97
C ASN A 10 -19.82 -3.82 -7.18
N PRO A 11 -21.10 -4.18 -7.00
CA PRO A 11 -22.07 -4.22 -8.10
C PRO A 11 -22.33 -2.85 -8.73
N TYR A 12 -22.00 -1.76 -8.04
CA TYR A 12 -22.07 -0.39 -8.58
C TYR A 12 -20.83 -0.01 -9.42
N LEU A 13 -19.79 -0.84 -9.47
CA LEU A 13 -18.53 -0.57 -10.16
C LEU A 13 -18.31 -1.43 -11.41
N VAL A 14 -19.33 -2.14 -11.91
CA VAL A 14 -19.19 -3.09 -13.04
C VAL A 14 -18.46 -2.48 -14.24
N ASN A 15 -18.83 -1.26 -14.66
CA ASN A 15 -18.18 -0.62 -15.80
C ASN A 15 -16.70 -0.30 -15.51
N PHE A 16 -16.40 0.17 -14.30
CA PHE A 16 -15.02 0.44 -13.86
C PHE A 16 -14.19 -0.85 -13.84
N THR A 17 -14.72 -1.92 -13.23
CA THR A 17 -14.04 -3.21 -13.12
C THR A 17 -13.76 -3.81 -14.49
N ASN A 18 -14.74 -3.82 -15.40
CA ASN A 18 -14.55 -4.34 -16.76
C ASN A 18 -13.49 -3.54 -17.52
N LYS A 19 -13.48 -2.21 -17.38
CA LYS A 19 -12.49 -1.36 -18.02
C LYS A 19 -11.09 -1.59 -17.45
N LEU A 20 -10.97 -1.72 -16.13
CA LEU A 20 -9.68 -2.04 -15.49
C LEU A 20 -9.18 -3.42 -15.92
N GLU A 21 -10.04 -4.42 -15.99
CA GLU A 21 -9.69 -5.76 -16.45
C GLU A 21 -9.16 -5.73 -17.89
N SER A 22 -9.84 -4.99 -18.78
CA SER A 22 -9.39 -4.80 -20.17
C SER A 22 -8.00 -4.15 -20.24
N ILE A 23 -7.77 -3.09 -19.45
CA ILE A 23 -6.46 -2.42 -19.39
C ILE A 23 -5.41 -3.39 -18.85
N THR A 24 -5.71 -4.12 -17.78
CA THR A 24 -4.80 -5.09 -17.15
C THR A 24 -4.37 -6.16 -18.16
N LYS A 25 -5.31 -6.73 -18.93
CA LYS A 25 -5.02 -7.70 -20.00
C LYS A 25 -4.14 -7.10 -21.09
N ALA A 26 -4.36 -5.85 -21.47
CA ALA A 26 -3.56 -5.16 -22.47
C ALA A 26 -2.10 -4.90 -22.03
N THR A 27 -1.81 -4.89 -20.72
CA THR A 27 -0.45 -4.72 -20.20
C THR A 27 0.42 -5.98 -20.25
N GLY A 28 -0.13 -7.12 -20.71
CA GLY A 28 0.60 -8.39 -20.76
C GLY A 28 0.83 -9.04 -19.40
N MET A 29 0.06 -8.65 -18.38
CA MET A 29 0.08 -9.31 -17.09
C MET A 29 -0.37 -10.78 -17.21
N GLU A 30 0.42 -11.70 -16.65
CA GLU A 30 0.14 -13.15 -16.68
C GLU A 30 -1.05 -13.55 -15.80
N LYS A 31 -1.40 -12.73 -14.80
CA LYS A 31 -2.49 -13.02 -13.86
C LYS A 31 -3.66 -12.07 -14.10
N ASP A 32 -4.85 -12.66 -14.12
CA ASP A 32 -6.11 -11.92 -14.18
C ASP A 32 -6.31 -11.04 -12.94
N LEU A 33 -7.11 -10.00 -13.11
CA LEU A 33 -7.56 -9.12 -12.05
C LEU A 33 -8.28 -9.93 -10.97
N TYR A 34 -7.81 -9.87 -9.73
CA TYR A 34 -8.48 -10.53 -8.61
C TYR A 34 -9.48 -9.59 -7.94
N LEU A 35 -10.75 -10.02 -7.90
CA LEU A 35 -11.84 -9.28 -7.27
C LEU A 35 -12.19 -9.89 -5.91
N PHE A 36 -11.92 -9.15 -4.84
CA PHE A 36 -12.36 -9.50 -3.50
C PHE A 36 -13.87 -9.29 -3.39
N ASN A 37 -14.65 -10.36 -3.50
CA ASN A 37 -16.10 -10.33 -3.30
C ASN A 37 -16.52 -10.56 -1.83
N VAL A 38 -15.68 -10.12 -0.89
CA VAL A 38 -15.86 -10.32 0.56
C VAL A 38 -16.35 -9.05 1.26
N THR A 39 -16.47 -7.94 0.54
CA THR A 39 -16.93 -6.65 1.06
C THR A 39 -17.35 -5.71 -0.07
N LEU A 40 -18.26 -4.78 0.23
CA LEU A 40 -18.71 -3.71 -0.67
C LEU A 40 -17.84 -2.45 -0.61
N ASP A 41 -16.86 -2.44 0.28
CA ASP A 41 -15.87 -1.38 0.37
C ASP A 41 -15.16 -1.18 -0.96
N LYS A 42 -14.95 0.07 -1.37
CA LYS A 42 -14.34 0.41 -2.67
C LYS A 42 -12.91 0.93 -2.55
N TRP A 43 -12.43 1.20 -1.34
CA TRP A 43 -11.19 1.95 -1.12
C TRP A 43 -10.00 1.04 -0.80
N VAL A 44 -9.75 -0.03 -1.57
CA VAL A 44 -8.66 -1.02 -1.32
C VAL A 44 -7.34 -0.36 -0.93
N GLN A 45 -6.99 0.68 -1.68
CA GLN A 45 -5.77 1.48 -1.51
C GLN A 45 -5.62 2.09 -0.11
N ASP A 46 -6.69 2.26 0.65
CA ASP A 46 -6.62 2.78 2.02
C ASP A 46 -6.30 1.71 3.07
N PHE A 47 -6.29 0.43 2.69
CA PHE A 47 -6.11 -0.70 3.62
C PHE A 47 -4.85 -1.50 3.37
N VAL A 48 -4.43 -1.63 2.11
CA VAL A 48 -3.35 -2.53 1.71
C VAL A 48 -2.24 -1.72 1.08
N GLU A 49 -1.04 -1.83 1.64
CA GLU A 49 0.19 -1.40 1.00
C GLU A 49 1.06 -2.63 0.69
N PRO A 50 1.22 -3.01 -0.59
CA PRO A 50 2.09 -4.12 -0.98
C PRO A 50 3.56 -3.81 -0.69
N GLY A 51 4.27 -4.78 -0.14
CA GLY A 51 5.70 -4.72 0.15
C GLY A 51 6.38 -6.07 -0.04
N TYR A 52 7.65 -6.13 0.35
CA TYR A 52 8.40 -7.37 0.37
C TYR A 52 9.47 -7.33 1.47
N ALA A 53 9.93 -8.51 1.88
CA ALA A 53 11.13 -8.68 2.69
C ALA A 53 12.05 -9.68 2.00
N SER A 54 13.35 -9.42 2.06
CA SER A 54 14.37 -10.24 1.38
C SER A 54 15.52 -10.57 2.32
N MET A 55 16.11 -11.74 2.13
CA MET A 55 17.32 -12.15 2.82
C MET A 55 18.24 -12.94 1.88
N ALA A 56 19.54 -12.96 2.19
CA ALA A 56 20.47 -13.84 1.51
C ALA A 56 20.12 -15.30 1.84
N GLY A 57 19.99 -16.14 0.80
CA GLY A 57 19.79 -17.57 0.91
C GLY A 57 20.93 -18.37 0.27
N PRO A 58 20.94 -19.71 0.44
CA PRO A 58 22.03 -20.57 -0.05
C PRO A 58 22.24 -20.53 -1.57
N LYS A 59 21.23 -20.12 -2.34
CA LYS A 59 21.25 -20.04 -3.82
C LYS A 59 21.04 -18.62 -4.35
N GLY A 60 21.26 -17.60 -3.51
CA GLY A 60 20.98 -16.21 -3.82
C GLY A 60 19.86 -15.61 -2.96
N THR A 61 19.42 -14.41 -3.32
CA THR A 61 18.41 -13.66 -2.55
C THR A 61 17.05 -14.35 -2.61
N THR A 62 16.51 -14.67 -1.45
CA THR A 62 15.13 -15.15 -1.30
C THR A 62 14.26 -14.00 -0.80
N SER A 63 13.05 -13.88 -1.34
CA SER A 63 12.11 -12.81 -0.94
C SER A 63 10.72 -13.38 -0.66
N ILE A 64 10.03 -12.75 0.29
CA ILE A 64 8.59 -12.95 0.53
C ILE A 64 7.85 -11.65 0.20
N GLN A 65 6.67 -11.78 -0.39
CA GLN A 65 5.75 -10.65 -0.48
C GLN A 65 5.15 -10.38 0.89
N THR A 66 4.93 -9.11 1.19
CA THR A 66 4.27 -8.68 2.42
C THR A 66 3.13 -7.73 2.10
N ILE A 67 2.09 -7.73 2.94
CA ILE A 67 1.09 -6.67 2.96
C ILE A 67 1.22 -5.89 4.27
N VAL A 68 1.20 -4.56 4.19
CA VAL A 68 1.15 -3.69 5.36
C VAL A 68 -0.27 -3.14 5.47
N LEU A 69 -0.94 -3.45 6.59
CA LEU A 69 -2.20 -2.84 6.96
C LEU A 69 -1.95 -1.62 7.84
N CYS A 70 -2.44 -0.45 7.41
CA CYS A 70 -2.34 0.74 8.22
C CYS A 70 -3.42 0.79 9.33
N SER A 71 -2.95 1.14 10.54
CA SER A 71 -3.62 1.24 11.85
C SER A 71 -5.14 1.41 11.88
N ARG A 72 -5.87 0.35 12.28
CA ARG A 72 -7.33 0.39 12.52
C ARG A 72 -7.79 -0.56 13.64
N LYS A 73 -8.90 -0.19 14.29
CA LYS A 73 -9.61 -0.99 15.31
C LYS A 73 -10.94 -1.53 14.74
N TRP A 74 -10.89 -2.44 13.76
CA TRP A 74 -12.05 -3.12 13.14
C TRP A 74 -12.72 -2.40 11.95
N ARG A 75 -12.19 -2.63 10.75
CA ARG A 75 -12.98 -2.53 9.51
C ARG A 75 -12.94 -3.91 8.86
N ASP A 76 -14.08 -4.57 8.76
CA ASP A 76 -14.17 -5.98 8.36
C ASP A 76 -13.49 -6.22 7.01
N SER A 77 -13.58 -5.25 6.10
CA SER A 77 -12.95 -5.29 4.77
C SER A 77 -11.43 -5.48 4.82
N ALA A 78 -10.72 -4.73 5.68
CA ALA A 78 -9.27 -4.81 5.78
C ALA A 78 -8.83 -6.15 6.38
N LEU A 79 -9.59 -6.65 7.38
CA LEU A 79 -9.33 -7.95 8.00
C LEU A 79 -9.58 -9.10 7.02
N LEU A 80 -10.67 -9.04 6.25
CA LEU A 80 -11.01 -10.08 5.26
C LEU A 80 -9.97 -10.16 4.14
N ILE A 81 -9.51 -9.01 3.64
CA ILE A 81 -8.42 -8.95 2.64
C ILE A 81 -7.12 -9.51 3.24
N PHE A 82 -6.79 -9.14 4.47
CA PHE A 82 -5.61 -9.65 5.17
C PHE A 82 -5.60 -11.17 5.34
N LEU A 83 -6.71 -11.74 5.80
CA LEU A 83 -6.84 -13.19 5.95
C LEU A 83 -6.74 -13.91 4.60
N SER A 84 -7.26 -13.29 3.54
CA SER A 84 -7.15 -13.85 2.19
C SER A 84 -5.70 -13.89 1.71
N PHE A 85 -4.93 -12.83 1.94
CA PHE A 85 -3.51 -12.79 1.60
C PHE A 85 -2.66 -13.77 2.41
N GLN A 86 -2.93 -13.87 3.71
CA GLN A 86 -2.24 -14.82 4.58
C GLN A 86 -2.47 -16.26 4.10
N LYS A 87 -3.72 -16.63 3.75
CA LYS A 87 -4.04 -17.95 3.18
C LYS A 87 -3.33 -18.22 1.86
N ALA A 88 -3.01 -17.18 1.10
CA ALA A 88 -2.24 -17.27 -0.15
C ALA A 88 -0.72 -17.33 0.07
N GLY A 89 -0.24 -17.41 1.31
CA GLY A 89 1.19 -17.49 1.65
C GLY A 89 1.92 -16.14 1.60
N VAL A 90 1.18 -15.02 1.61
CA VAL A 90 1.76 -13.68 1.67
C VAL A 90 2.00 -13.28 3.12
N GLY A 91 3.18 -12.76 3.43
CA GLY A 91 3.50 -12.24 4.76
C GLY A 91 2.61 -11.04 5.08
N ALA A 92 2.33 -10.81 6.35
CA ALA A 92 1.39 -9.75 6.71
C ALA A 92 1.82 -9.02 7.98
N VAL A 93 1.79 -7.68 7.92
CA VAL A 93 2.13 -6.79 9.02
C VAL A 93 0.95 -5.88 9.29
N GLN A 94 0.49 -5.87 10.54
CA GLN A 94 -0.53 -4.94 10.99
C GLN A 94 -0.01 -4.15 12.18
N HIS A 95 -0.09 -2.83 12.07
CA HIS A 95 0.09 -1.96 13.22
C HIS A 95 -1.27 -1.65 13.82
N LEU A 96 -1.43 -1.74 15.14
CA LEU A 96 -2.71 -1.48 15.80
C LEU A 96 -2.77 -0.03 16.30
N GLY A 97 -3.97 0.57 16.30
CA GLY A 97 -4.17 1.91 16.83
C GLY A 97 -5.53 2.52 16.47
N VAL A 98 -5.72 3.77 16.89
CA VAL A 98 -6.92 4.56 16.58
C VAL A 98 -6.92 4.91 15.10
N TRP A 99 -8.04 4.65 14.44
CA TRP A 99 -8.22 4.94 13.03
C TRP A 99 -8.25 6.45 12.77
N SER A 100 -7.52 6.90 11.74
CA SER A 100 -7.75 8.21 11.11
C SER A 100 -7.77 8.05 9.59
N PRO A 101 -8.84 8.50 8.91
CA PRO A 101 -8.92 8.47 7.45
C PRO A 101 -7.92 9.36 6.75
N LYS A 102 -7.35 10.34 7.44
CA LYS A 102 -6.36 11.26 6.87
C LYS A 102 -4.96 10.67 7.00
N THR A 103 -4.54 10.39 8.23
CA THR A 103 -3.13 10.06 8.51
C THR A 103 -2.80 8.58 8.45
N ASN A 104 -3.77 7.69 8.68
CA ASN A 104 -3.53 6.25 8.76
C ASN A 104 -4.05 5.50 7.53
N ALA A 105 -4.57 6.16 6.50
CA ALA A 105 -4.88 5.51 5.22
C ALA A 105 -3.59 5.16 4.45
N SER A 106 -3.57 3.99 3.78
CA SER A 106 -2.43 3.62 2.92
C SER A 106 -2.29 4.56 1.71
N GLY A 107 -3.37 5.15 1.17
CA GLY A 107 -3.27 6.22 0.16
C GLY A 107 -2.50 7.47 0.63
N ASN A 108 -2.24 7.61 1.93
CA ASN A 108 -1.34 8.65 2.43
C ASN A 108 0.14 8.22 2.50
N LEU A 109 0.51 7.04 2.01
CA LEU A 109 1.87 6.49 1.97
C LEU A 109 2.18 6.10 0.54
N GLU A 110 3.21 6.72 -0.03
CA GLU A 110 3.67 6.43 -1.39
C GLU A 110 5.18 6.18 -1.40
N ALA A 111 5.73 5.83 -2.56
CA ALA A 111 7.16 5.61 -2.73
C ALA A 111 7.71 6.36 -3.95
N ILE A 112 8.81 7.09 -3.71
CA ILE A 112 9.66 7.66 -4.75
C ILE A 112 10.53 6.52 -5.32
N PRO A 113 10.67 6.40 -6.65
CA PRO A 113 11.55 5.44 -7.29
C PRO A 113 13.03 5.58 -6.86
N PRO A 114 13.90 4.62 -7.19
CA PRO A 114 15.34 4.74 -6.94
C PRO A 114 15.93 6.01 -7.58
N TYR A 115 16.77 6.72 -6.84
CA TYR A 115 17.39 7.97 -7.33
C TYR A 115 18.72 8.26 -6.63
N ALA A 116 19.49 9.19 -7.18
CA ALA A 116 20.68 9.77 -6.56
C ALA A 116 20.58 11.29 -6.58
N LEU A 117 21.02 11.93 -5.49
CA LEU A 117 20.98 13.38 -5.31
C LEU A 117 22.11 13.79 -4.35
N ASN A 118 22.90 14.80 -4.73
CA ASN A 118 23.97 15.38 -3.92
C ASN A 118 24.94 14.33 -3.34
N GLY A 119 25.41 13.40 -4.17
CA GLY A 119 26.38 12.37 -3.78
C GLY A 119 25.81 11.25 -2.91
N LYS A 120 24.50 11.23 -2.63
CA LYS A 120 23.82 10.14 -1.92
C LYS A 120 22.92 9.36 -2.86
N ALA A 121 22.97 8.04 -2.77
CA ALA A 121 22.12 7.11 -3.52
C ALA A 121 21.02 6.52 -2.63
N TRP A 122 19.83 6.36 -3.19
CA TRP A 122 18.69 5.67 -2.60
C TRP A 122 18.27 4.53 -3.55
N PRO A 123 18.93 3.35 -3.48
CA PRO A 123 18.68 2.26 -4.42
C PRO A 123 17.29 1.62 -4.24
N ALA A 124 16.71 1.71 -3.05
CA ALA A 124 15.32 1.33 -2.79
C ALA A 124 14.34 2.51 -2.97
N GLY A 125 14.83 3.67 -3.42
CA GLY A 125 14.07 4.91 -3.38
C GLY A 125 13.77 5.36 -1.95
N ARG A 126 12.67 6.09 -1.76
CA ARG A 126 12.24 6.55 -0.44
C ARG A 126 10.74 6.54 -0.31
N ARG A 127 10.25 6.26 0.89
CA ARG A 127 8.83 6.49 1.19
C ARG A 127 8.53 7.98 1.28
N ILE A 128 7.32 8.36 0.93
CA ILE A 128 6.76 9.70 1.13
C ILE A 128 5.43 9.55 1.83
N VAL A 129 5.19 10.38 2.84
CA VAL A 129 3.98 10.35 3.66
C VAL A 129 3.43 11.76 3.81
N GLY A 130 2.11 11.91 3.75
CA GLY A 130 1.47 13.14 4.15
C GLY A 130 1.50 13.33 5.66
N LYS A 131 1.64 14.58 6.07
CA LYS A 131 1.76 15.05 7.46
C LYS A 131 0.55 15.92 7.78
N HIS A 132 -0.05 15.65 8.94
CA HIS A 132 -1.05 16.48 9.58
C HIS A 132 -0.55 16.88 10.97
N ASP A 133 -0.45 18.18 11.25
CA ASP A 133 0.17 18.65 12.50
C ASP A 133 -0.61 18.25 13.76
N SER A 134 -1.92 18.05 13.63
CA SER A 134 -2.80 17.63 14.72
C SER A 134 -2.91 16.10 14.89
N GLU A 135 -2.31 15.31 14.00
CA GLU A 135 -2.55 13.86 13.97
C GLU A 135 -1.26 13.04 13.85
N ARG A 136 -1.08 12.12 14.80
CA ARG A 136 0.06 11.18 14.78
C ARG A 136 -0.24 9.97 13.91
N ARG A 137 0.56 9.80 12.84
CA ARG A 137 0.58 8.56 12.05
C ARG A 137 1.22 7.43 12.85
N ARG A 138 0.46 6.36 13.10
CA ARG A 138 0.88 5.26 14.01
C ARG A 138 1.90 4.31 13.38
N ILE A 139 1.76 4.04 12.08
CA ILE A 139 2.70 3.17 11.34
C ILE A 139 4.09 3.81 11.15
N LEU A 140 4.23 5.12 11.39
CA LEU A 140 5.43 5.87 11.04
C LEU A 140 6.72 5.38 11.74
N PRO A 141 6.74 5.10 13.06
CA PRO A 141 7.92 4.53 13.72
C PRO A 141 8.34 3.18 13.13
N TYR A 142 7.37 2.35 12.73
CA TYR A 142 7.66 1.08 12.05
C TYR A 142 8.34 1.32 10.68
N LEU A 143 7.84 2.27 9.89
CA LEU A 143 8.40 2.62 8.58
C LEU A 143 9.82 3.22 8.69
N GLU A 144 10.06 4.01 9.73
CA GLU A 144 11.37 4.59 10.05
C GLU A 144 12.36 3.53 10.49
N ALA A 145 11.92 2.56 11.30
CA ALA A 145 12.74 1.43 11.75
C ALA A 145 13.15 0.46 10.63
N GLN A 146 12.55 0.55 9.43
CA GLN A 146 13.01 -0.24 8.28
C GLN A 146 14.28 0.33 7.64
N GLU A 147 14.64 1.59 7.95
CA GLU A 147 15.85 2.32 7.55
C GLU A 147 16.04 2.59 6.03
N SER A 148 15.97 1.53 5.22
CA SER A 148 16.25 1.50 3.77
C SER A 148 15.49 2.52 2.94
N GLN A 149 14.27 2.87 3.36
CA GLN A 149 13.40 3.85 2.69
C GLN A 149 12.87 4.88 3.69
N LYS A 150 13.74 5.48 4.51
CA LYS A 150 13.37 6.50 5.51
C LYS A 150 12.38 7.53 4.93
N PRO A 151 11.15 7.65 5.48
CA PRO A 151 10.11 8.48 4.90
C PRO A 151 10.45 9.97 4.81
N LEU A 152 10.08 10.60 3.69
CA LEU A 152 9.85 12.03 3.60
C LEU A 152 8.45 12.36 4.11
N ARG A 153 8.31 13.50 4.79
CA ARG A 153 7.03 13.98 5.29
C ARG A 153 6.68 15.27 4.55
N LEU A 154 5.57 15.28 3.83
CA LEU A 154 5.05 16.48 3.16
C LEU A 154 3.77 16.96 3.83
N ASP A 155 3.54 18.26 3.85
CA ASP A 155 2.29 18.81 4.36
C ASP A 155 1.14 18.49 3.39
N THR A 156 0.12 17.81 3.92
CA THR A 156 -1.11 17.48 3.19
C THR A 156 -2.35 18.03 3.89
N CYS A 157 -2.20 18.94 4.86
CA CYS A 157 -3.31 19.56 5.60
C CYS A 157 -4.24 20.39 4.69
N TRP A 158 -3.72 20.88 3.57
CA TRP A 158 -4.46 21.71 2.61
C TRP A 158 -5.45 20.91 1.76
N LEU A 159 -5.35 19.58 1.76
CA LEU A 159 -6.27 18.69 1.06
C LEU A 159 -7.45 18.31 1.96
N THR A 160 -8.65 18.25 1.38
CA THR A 160 -9.88 17.90 2.10
C THR A 160 -9.79 16.49 2.73
N VAL A 161 -9.31 15.50 1.97
CA VAL A 161 -9.08 14.14 2.48
C VAL A 161 -7.73 14.07 3.17
N GLY A 162 -6.69 14.67 2.61
CA GLY A 162 -5.41 14.87 3.30
C GLY A 162 -4.35 13.83 2.96
N ARG A 163 -4.42 13.19 1.79
CA ARG A 163 -3.55 12.09 1.41
C ARG A 163 -2.55 12.50 0.33
N ILE A 164 -1.37 11.91 0.40
CA ILE A 164 -0.29 12.18 -0.55
C ILE A 164 -0.64 11.78 -2.00
N ASP A 165 -1.43 10.71 -2.17
CA ASP A 165 -1.87 10.20 -3.48
C ASP A 165 -2.75 11.18 -4.27
N GLU A 166 -3.35 12.17 -3.61
CA GLU A 166 -4.23 13.16 -4.26
C GLU A 166 -3.45 14.16 -5.15
N PHE A 167 -2.13 14.28 -4.98
CA PHE A 167 -1.30 15.18 -5.80
C PHE A 167 0.05 14.58 -6.23
N PHE A 168 0.46 13.49 -5.61
CA PHE A 168 1.69 12.78 -5.94
C PHE A 168 1.35 11.33 -6.31
N LEU A 169 1.64 10.94 -7.54
CA LEU A 169 1.37 9.59 -8.04
C LEU A 169 2.68 8.84 -8.29
N ARG A 170 2.63 7.53 -8.05
CA ARG A 170 3.70 6.58 -8.33
C ARG A 170 3.61 6.00 -9.74
#